data_AF-A0A8H4VI93-F1
#
_entry.id   AF-A0A8H4VI93-F1
#
_cell.length_a   1.000
_cell.length_b   1.000
_cell.length_c   1.000
_cell.angle_alpha   90.00
_cell.angle_beta   90.00
_cell.angle_gamma   90.00
#
_symmetry.space_group_name_H-M   'P 1'
#
loop_
_entity.id
_entity.type
_entity.pdbx_description
1 polymer ?
#
loop_
_entity_poly.entity_id
_entity_poly.type
_entity_poly.pdbx_seq_one_letter_code
_entity_poly.pdbx_strand_id
1 'polypeptide(L)'
;MGTVPTTHRDGSELQPSHALRVAVYIDWQTLSHLDLDERRRTIFFLERTGNWCSSSAEIWDTLLCGPKLTVAAAQTVSGKFDLRFGYSASTVSRPGKGALCRHGKYWYPVRLLQKNPHTKTWRVKWRRGCDFGHYGPPNLEQEVEESDLVDELWNEREKRRAIRLGKWQLTCEIETPLDQLTNFQSPSHAYTKEIDAMLRPYRLLLQLLLDFSFEGPDKDRLPDGLVVPCVNVIKQRIEARRNSGAQIHRSLRFAEHMITEYGDISHETHAQILNWIYNEVPGAKDGVRWFQHVADTHAVTIFIAATKRDGFEKDADYPRAGTHDEIRNFLWQKAWEYQCEHFVPFEPPGVDVDQECISLFENRLFENSKQSGKAGNEQRGLDVGSLQGGFYPYHPDPSWDKKDYEESESEFIS
;
A
#
# COMPACT_ATOMS: atom_id res chain seq x y z
N MET A 1 -6.70 58.25 -21.12
CA MET A 1 -5.37 57.61 -21.20
C MET A 1 -4.88 57.46 -19.77
N GLY A 2 -4.73 56.21 -19.34
CA GLY A 2 -4.44 55.85 -17.95
C GLY A 2 -2.99 56.09 -17.57
N THR A 3 -2.80 56.49 -16.33
CA THR A 3 -1.53 56.46 -15.61
C THR A 3 -1.71 55.54 -14.41
N VAL A 4 -0.88 54.49 -14.38
CA VAL A 4 -0.87 53.42 -13.37
C VAL A 4 -0.19 53.94 -12.10
N PRO A 5 -0.77 53.75 -10.90
CA PRO A 5 -0.03 53.79 -9.65
C PRO A 5 0.28 52.37 -9.18
N THR A 6 1.57 52.11 -9.05
CA THR A 6 2.20 50.99 -8.37
C THR A 6 1.68 50.86 -6.93
N THR A 7 1.10 49.71 -6.60
CA THR A 7 0.85 49.31 -5.21
C THR A 7 1.93 48.32 -4.79
N HIS A 8 2.70 48.72 -3.78
CA HIS A 8 3.51 47.83 -2.95
C HIS A 8 2.62 46.70 -2.42
N ARG A 9 3.01 45.45 -2.66
CA ARG A 9 2.56 44.30 -1.89
C ARG A 9 3.67 43.92 -0.93
N ASP A 10 3.37 44.06 0.36
CA ASP A 10 4.12 43.47 1.44
C ASP A 10 4.38 41.98 1.16
N GLY A 11 5.66 41.62 1.12
CA GLY A 11 6.12 40.25 1.19
C GLY A 11 6.08 39.79 2.64
N SER A 12 4.93 39.26 3.06
CA SER A 12 4.92 38.32 4.19
C SER A 12 5.36 36.97 3.67
N GLU A 13 6.61 36.61 3.97
CA GLU A 13 7.16 35.27 3.81
C GLU A 13 6.20 34.22 4.40
N LEU A 14 5.67 33.37 3.54
CA LEU A 14 5.03 32.13 3.95
C LEU A 14 6.13 31.22 4.51
N GLN A 15 5.99 30.88 5.80
CA GLN A 15 6.81 29.91 6.53
C GLN A 15 6.95 28.59 5.72
N PRO A 16 8.15 27.98 5.63
CA PRO A 16 8.42 26.83 4.76
C PRO A 16 7.73 25.50 5.13
N SER A 17 6.92 25.45 6.20
CA SER A 17 6.40 24.21 6.78
C SER A 17 5.21 23.58 6.04
N HIS A 18 4.72 24.18 4.95
CA HIS A 18 3.54 23.67 4.21
C HIS A 18 3.79 23.32 2.74
N ALA A 19 5.03 23.47 2.22
CA ALA A 19 5.32 23.29 0.79
C ALA A 19 5.73 21.86 0.37
N LEU A 20 5.76 20.89 1.29
CA LEU A 20 6.13 19.50 1.02
C LEU A 20 4.94 18.56 1.30
N ARG A 21 3.90 18.68 0.47
CA ARG A 21 2.89 17.64 0.36
C ARG A 21 2.97 17.01 -1.03
N VAL A 22 3.46 15.77 -1.01
CA VAL A 22 2.89 14.65 -1.77
C VAL A 22 3.29 14.55 -3.25
N ALA A 23 4.28 13.70 -3.54
CA ALA A 23 4.37 12.99 -4.81
C ALA A 23 3.55 11.69 -4.65
N VAL A 24 2.28 11.70 -5.06
CA VAL A 24 1.46 10.49 -5.07
C VAL A 24 1.73 9.68 -6.32
N TYR A 25 2.06 8.43 -6.05
CA TYR A 25 2.01 7.30 -6.95
C TYR A 25 0.58 7.13 -7.49
N ILE A 26 0.34 7.36 -8.78
CA ILE A 26 -0.87 6.83 -9.43
C ILE A 26 -0.60 5.34 -9.64
N ASP A 27 -1.12 4.54 -8.73
CA ASP A 27 -1.07 3.10 -8.82
C ASP A 27 -1.81 2.59 -10.06
N TRP A 28 -1.19 1.66 -10.77
CA TRP A 28 -1.80 0.89 -11.86
C TRP A 28 -3.02 0.08 -11.39
N GLN A 29 -3.11 -0.28 -10.11
CA GLN A 29 -4.31 -0.90 -9.52
C GLN A 29 -5.47 0.09 -9.39
N THR A 30 -5.23 1.37 -9.06
CA THR A 30 -6.29 2.39 -8.95
C THR A 30 -6.98 2.66 -10.28
N LEU A 31 -6.29 2.44 -11.41
CA LEU A 31 -6.86 2.58 -12.76
C LEU A 31 -7.10 1.22 -13.44
N SER A 32 -6.99 0.11 -12.70
CA SER A 32 -7.06 -1.26 -13.26
C SER A 32 -8.37 -1.59 -13.97
N HIS A 33 -9.44 -0.87 -13.66
CA HIS A 33 -10.77 -1.00 -14.25
C HIS A 33 -10.99 -0.16 -15.52
N LEU A 34 -10.08 0.76 -15.85
CA LEU A 34 -10.13 1.59 -17.07
C LEU A 34 -9.36 0.92 -18.21
N ASP A 35 -9.73 1.19 -19.46
CA ASP A 35 -8.90 0.75 -20.59
C ASP A 35 -7.61 1.59 -20.73
N LEU A 36 -6.69 1.14 -21.60
CA LEU A 36 -5.35 1.74 -21.72
C LEU A 36 -5.39 3.19 -22.22
N ASP A 37 -6.38 3.57 -23.03
CA ASP A 37 -6.54 4.92 -23.57
C ASP A 37 -7.25 5.84 -22.58
N GLU A 38 -8.20 5.32 -21.80
CA GLU A 38 -8.83 6.01 -20.68
C GLU A 38 -7.82 6.31 -19.58
N ARG A 39 -6.94 5.35 -19.24
CA ARG A 39 -5.82 5.57 -18.31
C ARG A 39 -4.93 6.73 -18.73
N ARG A 40 -4.55 6.76 -20.01
CA ARG A 40 -3.70 7.82 -20.57
C ARG A 40 -4.37 9.19 -20.51
N ARG A 41 -5.68 9.26 -20.76
CA ARG A 41 -6.45 10.51 -20.67
C ARG A 41 -6.62 11.00 -19.23
N THR A 42 -6.85 10.10 -18.28
CA THR A 42 -6.99 10.43 -16.85
C THR A 42 -5.68 10.96 -16.28
N ILE A 43 -4.55 10.31 -16.59
CA ILE A 43 -3.21 10.77 -16.21
C ILE A 43 -2.94 12.18 -16.80
N PHE A 44 -3.23 12.37 -18.09
CA PHE A 44 -3.06 13.66 -18.76
C PHE A 44 -3.95 14.79 -18.20
N PHE A 45 -5.15 14.46 -17.70
CA PHE A 45 -6.08 15.41 -17.09
C PHE A 45 -5.63 15.86 -15.69
N LEU A 46 -5.17 14.93 -14.85
CA LEU A 46 -4.61 15.23 -13.53
C LEU A 46 -3.35 16.11 -13.65
N GLU A 47 -2.50 15.82 -14.65
CA GLU A 47 -1.32 16.62 -14.97
C GLU A 47 -1.65 18.07 -15.37
N ARG A 48 -2.72 18.28 -16.14
CA ARG A 48 -3.09 19.62 -16.65
C ARG A 48 -3.76 20.49 -15.60
N THR A 49 -4.40 19.89 -14.60
CA THR A 49 -5.16 20.61 -13.56
C THR A 49 -4.36 20.85 -12.29
N GLY A 50 -3.23 20.15 -12.10
CA GLY A 50 -2.40 20.28 -10.90
C GLY A 50 -3.02 19.66 -9.64
N ASN A 51 -4.14 18.96 -9.77
CA ASN A 51 -4.84 18.28 -8.69
C ASN A 51 -4.21 16.91 -8.46
N TRP A 52 -3.11 16.88 -7.71
CA TRP A 52 -2.52 15.63 -7.21
C TRP A 52 -3.08 15.37 -5.81
N CYS A 53 -3.91 14.34 -5.71
CA CYS A 53 -4.59 13.94 -4.49
C CYS A 53 -3.73 12.97 -3.67
N SER A 54 -3.87 13.03 -2.35
CA SER A 54 -3.08 12.26 -1.38
C SER A 54 -3.59 10.84 -1.11
N SER A 55 -4.76 10.49 -1.65
CA SER A 55 -5.37 9.16 -1.50
C SER A 55 -6.26 8.78 -2.70
N SER A 56 -6.55 7.49 -2.85
CA SER A 56 -7.46 6.94 -3.86
C SER A 56 -8.90 7.46 -3.75
N ALA A 57 -9.35 7.83 -2.54
CA ALA A 57 -10.68 8.38 -2.29
C ALA A 57 -10.86 9.80 -2.88
N GLU A 58 -9.83 10.64 -2.79
CA GLU A 58 -9.84 12.03 -3.30
C GLU A 58 -9.82 12.11 -4.85
N ILE A 59 -9.31 11.07 -5.52
CA ILE A 59 -9.32 10.96 -7.00
C ILE A 59 -10.77 10.83 -7.51
N TRP A 60 -11.62 10.09 -6.81
CA TRP A 60 -13.02 9.88 -7.18
C TRP A 60 -13.86 11.15 -7.02
N ASP A 61 -13.69 11.90 -5.94
CA ASP A 61 -14.37 13.20 -5.74
C ASP A 61 -13.95 14.25 -6.78
N THR A 62 -12.67 14.25 -7.19
CA THR A 62 -12.16 15.19 -8.21
C THR A 62 -12.73 14.88 -9.61
N LEU A 63 -12.92 13.60 -9.93
CA LEU A 63 -13.54 13.15 -11.19
C LEU A 63 -15.05 13.41 -11.24
N LEU A 64 -15.74 13.40 -10.09
CA LEU A 64 -17.18 13.60 -9.99
C LEU A 64 -17.59 15.07 -9.83
N CYS A 65 -16.72 15.94 -9.29
CA CYS A 65 -17.06 17.34 -8.96
C CYS A 65 -16.45 18.42 -9.89
N GLY A 66 -15.71 18.04 -10.93
CA GLY A 66 -15.09 18.98 -11.88
C GLY A 66 -16.08 19.63 -12.89
N PRO A 67 -16.16 20.98 -13.04
CA PRO A 67 -17.23 21.64 -13.82
C PRO A 67 -17.13 21.54 -15.36
N LYS A 68 -16.29 20.66 -15.94
CA LYS A 68 -16.03 20.68 -17.41
C LYS A 68 -15.98 19.31 -18.11
N LEU A 69 -16.17 18.20 -17.42
CA LEU A 69 -16.23 16.86 -18.04
C LEU A 69 -17.65 16.44 -18.46
N THR A 70 -18.68 17.20 -18.08
CA THR A 70 -20.09 16.84 -18.27
C THR A 70 -20.63 17.02 -19.71
N VAL A 71 -19.86 17.60 -20.65
CA VAL A 71 -20.42 17.97 -21.98
C VAL A 71 -19.79 17.20 -23.16
N ALA A 72 -18.56 16.68 -23.04
CA ALA A 72 -17.92 15.96 -24.16
C ALA A 72 -18.15 14.44 -24.13
N ALA A 73 -18.39 13.85 -22.95
CA ALA A 73 -18.68 12.41 -22.83
C ALA A 73 -20.16 12.06 -23.15
N ALA A 74 -21.05 13.07 -23.18
CA ALA A 74 -22.49 12.85 -23.36
C ALA A 74 -22.94 12.67 -24.82
N GLN A 75 -22.09 12.91 -25.83
CA GLN A 75 -22.51 12.93 -27.24
C GLN A 75 -21.98 11.78 -28.11
N THR A 76 -21.10 10.90 -27.61
CA THR A 76 -20.55 9.79 -28.42
C THR A 76 -20.99 8.39 -27.98
N VAL A 77 -21.86 8.28 -26.97
CA VAL A 77 -22.48 7.01 -26.55
C VAL A 77 -24.00 7.12 -26.62
N SER A 78 -24.53 7.28 -27.84
CA SER A 78 -25.98 7.16 -28.12
C SER A 78 -26.39 5.70 -28.43
N GLY A 79 -25.52 4.73 -28.17
CA GLY A 79 -25.90 3.33 -28.07
C GLY A 79 -26.32 3.03 -26.63
N LYS A 80 -27.62 2.90 -26.40
CA LYS A 80 -28.27 2.53 -25.12
C LYS A 80 -27.44 1.53 -24.29
N PHE A 81 -26.58 2.01 -23.42
CA PHE A 81 -26.19 1.29 -22.20
C PHE A 81 -27.06 1.87 -21.09
N ASP A 82 -28.20 1.21 -20.89
CA ASP A 82 -29.05 1.37 -19.71
C ASP A 82 -28.21 0.83 -18.53
N LEU A 83 -27.31 1.66 -17.95
CA LEU A 83 -26.60 1.38 -16.70
C LEU A 83 -27.59 1.48 -15.52
N ARG A 84 -28.63 0.66 -15.57
CA ARG A 84 -29.26 0.16 -14.36
C ARG A 84 -28.36 -0.95 -13.87
N PHE A 85 -27.45 -0.64 -12.97
CA PHE A 85 -27.01 -1.65 -12.01
C PHE A 85 -28.22 -2.03 -11.16
N GLY A 86 -29.10 -2.86 -11.74
CA GLY A 86 -30.05 -3.64 -10.99
C GLY A 86 -29.22 -4.58 -10.13
N TYR A 87 -29.01 -4.21 -8.87
CA TYR A 87 -28.50 -5.11 -7.86
C TYR A 87 -29.49 -6.27 -7.73
N SER A 88 -29.23 -7.33 -8.49
CA SER A 88 -29.91 -8.60 -8.28
C SER A 88 -29.47 -9.12 -6.93
N ALA A 89 -30.40 -9.08 -5.97
CA ALA A 89 -30.32 -9.72 -4.66
C ALA A 89 -30.30 -11.25 -4.79
N SER A 90 -29.42 -11.83 -5.62
CA SER A 90 -29.22 -13.27 -5.65
C SER A 90 -28.35 -13.66 -4.45
N THR A 91 -29.04 -13.97 -3.36
CA THR A 91 -28.63 -14.53 -2.06
C THR A 91 -28.02 -15.94 -2.16
N VAL A 92 -27.48 -16.34 -3.31
CA VAL A 92 -26.96 -17.69 -3.50
C VAL A 92 -25.53 -17.76 -2.98
N SER A 93 -25.36 -18.39 -1.81
CA SER A 93 -24.07 -18.86 -1.31
C SER A 93 -23.37 -19.63 -2.43
N ARG A 94 -22.29 -19.04 -2.97
CA ARG A 94 -21.50 -19.60 -4.08
C ARG A 94 -20.04 -19.73 -3.66
N PRO A 95 -19.30 -20.72 -4.22
CA PRO A 95 -17.86 -20.82 -4.04
C PRO A 95 -17.15 -19.47 -4.29
N GLY A 96 -16.18 -19.15 -3.44
CA GLY A 96 -15.39 -17.92 -3.49
C GLY A 96 -16.03 -16.71 -2.79
N LYS A 97 -17.26 -16.79 -2.27
CA LYS A 97 -17.88 -15.71 -1.49
C LYS A 97 -17.43 -15.76 -0.02
N GLY A 98 -17.28 -14.60 0.61
CA GLY A 98 -17.14 -14.48 2.06
C GLY A 98 -18.49 -14.70 2.78
N ALA A 99 -18.43 -15.26 3.97
CA ALA A 99 -19.57 -15.50 4.85
C ALA A 99 -19.13 -15.46 6.31
N LEU A 100 -20.09 -15.40 7.23
CA LEU A 100 -19.87 -15.72 8.65
C LEU A 100 -20.26 -17.18 8.90
N CYS A 101 -19.38 -17.89 9.62
CA CYS A 101 -19.65 -19.23 10.12
C CYS A 101 -19.70 -19.23 11.64
N ARG A 102 -20.67 -19.94 12.21
CA ARG A 102 -20.81 -20.09 13.66
C ARG A 102 -19.76 -21.08 14.19
N HIS A 103 -19.08 -20.70 15.28
CA HIS A 103 -18.23 -21.59 16.07
C HIS A 103 -18.44 -21.29 17.55
N GLY A 104 -18.94 -22.28 18.30
CA GLY A 104 -19.44 -22.05 19.65
C GLY A 104 -20.59 -21.03 19.66
N LYS A 105 -20.43 -19.95 20.43
CA LYS A 105 -21.43 -18.86 20.55
C LYS A 105 -21.16 -17.65 19.66
N TYR A 106 -20.07 -17.67 18.89
CA TYR A 106 -19.60 -16.54 18.09
C TYR A 106 -19.61 -16.88 16.60
N TRP A 107 -19.55 -15.85 15.77
CA TRP A 107 -19.53 -15.93 14.32
C TRP A 107 -18.24 -15.35 13.77
N TYR A 108 -17.56 -16.09 12.89
CA TYR A 108 -16.25 -15.71 12.34
C TYR A 108 -16.26 -15.71 10.81
N PRO A 109 -15.44 -14.87 10.16
CA PRO A 109 -15.36 -14.83 8.70
C PRO A 109 -14.76 -16.11 8.12
N VAL A 110 -15.38 -16.59 7.04
CA VAL A 110 -14.94 -17.73 6.25
C VAL A 110 -15.10 -17.44 4.76
N ARG A 111 -14.32 -18.11 3.92
CA ARG A 111 -14.56 -18.20 2.48
C ARG A 111 -15.24 -19.52 2.15
N LEU A 112 -16.33 -19.47 1.41
CA LEU A 112 -17.03 -20.65 0.92
C LEU A 112 -16.19 -21.33 -0.17
N LEU A 113 -15.89 -22.63 -0.03
CA LEU A 113 -15.09 -23.36 -1.02
C LEU A 113 -15.97 -24.24 -1.90
N GLN A 114 -16.82 -25.07 -1.28
CA GLN A 114 -17.61 -26.06 -2.01
C GLN A 114 -18.89 -26.39 -1.24
N LYS A 115 -20.03 -26.42 -1.94
CA LYS A 115 -21.30 -26.89 -1.38
C LYS A 115 -21.46 -28.39 -1.63
N ASN A 116 -21.86 -29.13 -0.61
CA ASN A 116 -22.37 -30.49 -0.76
C ASN A 116 -23.90 -30.45 -0.84
N PRO A 117 -24.50 -30.69 -2.03
CA PRO A 117 -25.94 -30.55 -2.21
C PRO A 117 -26.74 -31.65 -1.50
N HIS A 118 -26.14 -32.80 -1.18
CA HIS A 118 -26.85 -33.92 -0.58
C HIS A 118 -27.02 -33.76 0.92
N THR A 119 -25.97 -33.32 1.61
CA THR A 119 -25.94 -33.12 3.05
C THR A 119 -26.29 -31.70 3.46
N LYS A 120 -26.40 -30.75 2.52
CA LYS A 120 -26.58 -29.31 2.78
C LYS A 120 -25.46 -28.72 3.66
N THR A 121 -24.26 -29.26 3.50
CA THR A 121 -23.06 -28.80 4.19
C THR A 121 -22.15 -28.04 3.22
N TRP A 122 -21.20 -27.30 3.79
CA TRP A 122 -20.21 -26.53 3.07
C TRP A 122 -18.81 -26.87 3.55
N ARG A 123 -17.88 -26.98 2.60
CA ARG A 123 -16.47 -26.84 2.90
C ARG A 123 -16.12 -25.36 2.90
N VAL A 124 -15.50 -24.91 3.97
CA VAL A 124 -15.14 -23.49 4.17
C VAL A 124 -13.67 -23.35 4.54
N LYS A 125 -13.10 -22.19 4.23
CA LYS A 125 -11.79 -21.79 4.72
C LYS A 125 -11.95 -20.69 5.75
N TRP A 126 -11.59 -20.98 6.99
CA TRP A 126 -11.60 -19.99 8.06
C TRP A 126 -10.54 -18.92 7.82
N ARG A 127 -10.90 -17.66 8.07
CA ARG A 127 -9.96 -16.53 7.98
C ARG A 127 -8.80 -16.73 8.97
N ARG A 128 -7.59 -16.43 8.52
CA ARG A 128 -6.39 -16.35 9.38
C ARG A 128 -6.54 -15.18 10.35
N GLY A 129 -6.04 -15.33 11.58
CA GLY A 129 -6.14 -14.30 12.61
C GLY A 129 -7.46 -14.31 13.39
N CYS A 130 -8.34 -15.30 13.19
CA CYS A 130 -9.48 -15.54 14.07
C CYS A 130 -9.01 -16.00 15.46
N ASP A 131 -9.52 -15.35 16.51
CA ASP A 131 -9.35 -15.74 17.90
C ASP A 131 -10.53 -16.60 18.34
N PHE A 132 -10.34 -17.93 18.39
CA PHE A 132 -11.40 -18.86 18.81
C PHE A 132 -11.54 -19.00 20.34
N GLY A 133 -10.74 -18.25 21.12
CA GLY A 133 -10.77 -18.28 22.57
C GLY A 133 -10.67 -19.71 23.15
N HIS A 134 -11.51 -20.00 24.14
CA HIS A 134 -11.51 -21.30 24.83
C HIS A 134 -12.07 -22.47 24.02
N TYR A 135 -12.72 -22.23 22.88
CA TYR A 135 -13.25 -23.31 22.02
C TYR A 135 -12.16 -23.98 21.17
N GLY A 136 -10.99 -23.35 21.06
CA GLY A 136 -9.92 -23.79 20.17
C GLY A 136 -10.30 -23.65 18.69
N PRO A 137 -9.32 -23.81 17.78
CA PRO A 137 -9.58 -23.73 16.35
C PRO A 137 -10.55 -24.84 15.91
N PRO A 138 -11.45 -24.56 14.97
CA PRO A 138 -12.32 -25.57 14.38
C PRO A 138 -11.50 -26.60 13.60
N ASN A 139 -12.03 -27.82 13.47
CA ASN A 139 -11.43 -28.81 12.59
C ASN A 139 -11.58 -28.35 11.14
N LEU A 140 -10.44 -28.08 10.49
CA LEU A 140 -10.39 -27.54 9.11
C LEU A 140 -10.89 -28.53 8.06
N GLU A 141 -10.93 -29.82 8.37
CA GLU A 141 -11.42 -30.87 7.46
C GLU A 141 -12.94 -31.10 7.59
N GLN A 142 -13.55 -30.59 8.67
CA GLN A 142 -14.97 -30.78 8.93
C GLN A 142 -15.82 -29.84 8.07
N GLU A 143 -16.85 -30.39 7.43
CA GLU A 143 -17.85 -29.57 6.73
C GLU A 143 -18.80 -28.90 7.74
N VAL A 144 -19.26 -27.69 7.39
CA VAL A 144 -20.16 -26.88 8.22
C VAL A 144 -21.59 -26.95 7.67
N GLU A 145 -22.57 -26.97 8.57
CA GLU A 145 -23.98 -26.97 8.18
C GLU A 145 -24.38 -25.63 7.57
N GLU A 146 -25.24 -25.64 6.55
CA GLU A 146 -25.76 -24.41 5.94
C GLU A 146 -26.52 -23.52 6.93
N SER A 147 -27.06 -24.09 8.03
CA SER A 147 -27.70 -23.33 9.11
C SER A 147 -26.71 -22.54 9.99
N ASP A 148 -25.45 -22.94 10.01
CA ASP A 148 -24.38 -22.25 10.74
C ASP A 148 -23.63 -21.24 9.85
N LEU A 149 -24.16 -20.96 8.65
CA LEU A 149 -23.64 -19.99 7.71
C LEU A 149 -24.64 -18.86 7.47
N VAL A 150 -24.13 -17.63 7.49
CA VAL A 150 -24.85 -16.43 7.07
C VAL A 150 -23.94 -15.58 6.23
N ASP A 151 -24.50 -14.80 5.32
CA ASP A 151 -23.72 -13.88 4.50
C ASP A 151 -23.51 -12.54 5.23
N GLU A 152 -23.37 -11.44 4.49
CA GLU A 152 -23.25 -10.10 5.07
C GLU A 152 -24.55 -9.62 5.75
N LEU A 153 -25.70 -10.27 5.48
CA LEU A 153 -27.02 -9.87 5.95
C LEU A 153 -27.35 -8.42 5.56
N TRP A 154 -27.13 -8.11 4.28
CA TRP A 154 -27.31 -6.77 3.73
C TRP A 154 -28.76 -6.31 3.89
N ASN A 155 -28.99 -5.12 4.45
CA ASN A 155 -30.33 -4.61 4.79
C ASN A 155 -31.15 -5.46 5.79
N GLU A 156 -30.56 -6.47 6.44
CA GLU A 156 -31.27 -7.37 7.37
C GLU A 156 -30.93 -7.07 8.84
N ARG A 157 -31.37 -5.89 9.32
CA ARG A 157 -31.04 -5.36 10.66
C ARG A 157 -31.28 -6.36 11.80
N GLU A 158 -32.47 -6.96 11.89
CA GLU A 158 -32.82 -7.87 12.99
C GLU A 158 -31.87 -9.07 13.07
N LYS A 159 -31.52 -9.66 11.92
CA LYS A 159 -30.57 -10.78 11.87
C LYS A 159 -29.16 -10.36 12.25
N ARG A 160 -28.72 -9.15 11.87
CA ARG A 160 -27.41 -8.61 12.30
C ARG A 160 -27.36 -8.45 13.83
N ARG A 161 -28.43 -7.93 14.44
CA ARG A 161 -28.53 -7.75 15.90
C ARG A 161 -28.50 -9.06 16.68
N ALA A 162 -28.98 -10.15 16.07
CA ALA A 162 -28.94 -11.50 16.63
C ALA A 162 -27.57 -12.22 16.49
N ILE A 163 -26.56 -11.57 15.89
CA ILE A 163 -25.23 -12.19 15.65
C ILE A 163 -24.16 -11.59 16.55
N ARG A 164 -23.51 -12.46 17.32
CA ARG A 164 -22.32 -12.14 18.11
C ARG A 164 -21.07 -12.44 17.31
N LEU A 165 -20.38 -11.41 16.88
CA LEU A 165 -19.11 -11.57 16.19
C LEU A 165 -18.03 -12.09 17.15
N GLY A 166 -17.25 -13.05 16.65
CA GLY A 166 -15.97 -13.42 17.21
C GLY A 166 -14.93 -12.35 16.92
N LYS A 167 -13.76 -12.45 17.53
CA LYS A 167 -12.64 -11.53 17.28
C LYS A 167 -11.76 -12.08 16.15
N TRP A 168 -11.39 -11.24 15.20
CA TRP A 168 -10.38 -11.55 14.18
C TRP A 168 -9.61 -10.29 13.79
N GLN A 169 -8.44 -10.46 13.17
CA GLN A 169 -7.70 -9.36 12.56
C GLN A 169 -8.35 -8.95 11.24
N LEU A 170 -8.77 -7.69 11.15
CA LEU A 170 -9.46 -7.15 9.98
C LEU A 170 -8.52 -7.05 8.78
N THR A 171 -9.07 -7.05 7.57
CA THR A 171 -8.26 -6.99 6.35
C THR A 171 -7.54 -5.66 6.18
N CYS A 172 -8.15 -4.56 6.62
CA CYS A 172 -7.55 -3.22 6.63
C CYS A 172 -6.43 -3.04 7.69
N GLU A 173 -6.37 -3.92 8.69
CA GLU A 173 -5.31 -3.94 9.71
C GLU A 173 -4.07 -4.73 9.26
N ILE A 174 -4.15 -5.44 8.13
CA ILE A 174 -3.01 -6.15 7.57
C ILE A 174 -2.21 -5.17 6.73
N GLU A 175 -1.03 -4.80 7.24
CA GLU A 175 -0.07 -4.01 6.49
C GLU A 175 0.30 -4.71 5.18
N THR A 176 0.05 -4.04 4.08
CA THR A 176 0.58 -4.44 2.78
C THR A 176 2.08 -4.17 2.74
N PRO A 177 2.83 -4.82 1.83
CA PRO A 177 4.24 -4.48 1.59
C PRO A 177 4.49 -2.98 1.38
N LEU A 178 3.55 -2.27 0.75
CA LEU A 178 3.64 -0.83 0.54
C LEU A 178 3.39 -0.04 1.83
N ASP A 179 2.46 -0.50 2.68
CA ASP A 179 2.22 0.11 3.99
C ASP A 179 3.47 0.03 4.86
N GLN A 180 4.18 -1.11 4.84
CA GLN A 180 5.44 -1.26 5.58
C GLN A 180 6.50 -0.25 5.11
N LEU A 181 6.64 -0.08 3.79
CA LEU A 181 7.63 0.84 3.21
C LEU A 181 7.23 2.33 3.31
N THR A 182 5.95 2.65 3.44
CA THR A 182 5.48 4.04 3.58
C THR A 182 5.34 4.46 5.04
N ASN A 183 5.04 3.52 5.93
CA ASN A 183 4.93 3.72 7.37
C ASN A 183 6.19 3.27 8.12
N PHE A 184 7.34 3.23 7.45
CA PHE A 184 8.62 2.79 8.02
C PHE A 184 9.04 3.54 9.30
N GLN A 185 8.48 4.72 9.57
CA GLN A 185 8.73 5.51 10.78
C GLN A 185 8.02 4.94 12.03
N SER A 186 7.04 4.06 11.85
CA SER A 186 6.30 3.43 12.92
C SER A 186 7.23 2.63 13.85
N PRO A 187 6.98 2.61 15.18
CA PRO A 187 7.69 1.73 16.11
C PRO A 187 7.63 0.24 15.74
N SER A 188 6.62 -0.20 14.96
CA SER A 188 6.52 -1.56 14.42
C SER A 188 7.66 -1.93 13.47
N HIS A 189 8.30 -0.92 12.86
CA HIS A 189 9.44 -1.09 11.93
C HIS A 189 10.73 -0.51 12.50
N ALA A 190 10.86 -0.45 13.83
CA ALA A 190 12.11 -0.07 14.47
C ALA A 190 13.25 -0.98 14.01
N TYR A 191 14.38 -0.38 13.61
CA TYR A 191 15.54 -1.14 13.17
C TYR A 191 16.13 -2.01 14.29
N THR A 192 16.73 -3.13 13.90
CA THR A 192 17.37 -4.06 14.85
C THR A 192 18.80 -3.65 15.19
N LYS A 193 19.37 -4.25 16.25
CA LYS A 193 20.78 -4.02 16.62
C LYS A 193 21.74 -4.52 15.55
N GLU A 194 21.35 -5.57 14.84
CA GLU A 194 22.09 -6.15 13.73
C GLU A 194 22.15 -5.18 12.56
N ILE A 195 21.02 -4.56 12.19
CA ILE A 195 20.98 -3.53 11.15
C ILE A 195 21.84 -2.32 11.56
N ASP A 196 21.72 -1.87 12.81
CA ASP A 196 22.57 -0.77 13.30
C ASP A 196 24.06 -1.11 13.19
N ALA A 197 24.47 -2.29 13.65
CA ALA A 197 25.87 -2.72 13.58
C ALA A 197 26.41 -2.78 12.14
N MET A 198 25.58 -3.15 11.17
CA MET A 198 25.96 -3.23 9.75
C MET A 198 26.06 -1.86 9.08
N LEU A 199 25.13 -0.93 9.37
CA LEU A 199 25.02 0.34 8.66
C LEU A 199 25.81 1.47 9.35
N ARG A 200 25.94 1.45 10.67
CA ARG A 200 26.59 2.50 11.47
C ARG A 200 28.01 2.88 11.01
N PRO A 201 28.89 1.96 10.60
CA PRO A 201 30.21 2.33 10.07
C PRO A 201 30.14 3.25 8.84
N TYR A 202 29.03 3.23 8.12
CA TYR A 202 28.82 3.93 6.85
C TYR A 202 27.87 5.14 6.97
N ARG A 203 27.54 5.57 8.19
CA ARG A 203 26.61 6.69 8.43
C ARG A 203 27.00 7.97 7.68
N LEU A 204 28.28 8.35 7.68
CA LEU A 204 28.76 9.56 6.98
C LEU A 204 28.70 9.41 5.46
N LEU A 205 28.94 8.19 4.95
CA LEU A 205 28.75 7.87 3.55
C LEU A 205 27.28 8.01 3.16
N LEU A 206 26.36 7.42 3.94
CA LEU A 206 24.93 7.52 3.66
C LEU A 206 24.43 8.97 3.75
N GLN A 207 24.98 9.78 4.66
CA GLN A 207 24.72 11.22 4.72
C GLN A 207 25.13 11.93 3.42
N LEU A 208 26.35 11.66 2.92
CA LEU A 208 26.80 12.18 1.63
C LEU A 208 25.85 11.78 0.49
N LEU A 209 25.30 10.56 0.55
CA LEU A 209 24.40 10.04 -0.47
C LEU A 209 22.97 10.59 -0.40
N LEU A 210 22.55 11.19 0.72
CA LEU A 210 21.22 11.83 0.83
C LEU A 210 21.07 12.99 -0.15
N ASP A 211 22.14 13.78 -0.30
CA ASP A 211 22.18 14.96 -1.16
C ASP A 211 22.75 14.66 -2.56
N PHE A 212 23.05 13.39 -2.84
CA PHE A 212 23.66 13.01 -4.12
C PHE A 212 22.71 13.27 -5.27
N SER A 213 23.16 14.09 -6.22
CA SER A 213 22.39 14.51 -7.38
C SER A 213 23.15 14.24 -8.68
N PHE A 214 22.41 13.83 -9.70
CA PHE A 214 22.89 13.71 -11.08
C PHE A 214 22.70 15.03 -11.87
N GLU A 215 22.11 16.05 -11.22
CA GLU A 215 21.89 17.39 -11.77
C GLU A 215 22.61 18.45 -10.93
N GLY A 216 23.10 19.52 -11.57
CA GLY A 216 23.71 20.68 -10.89
C GLY A 216 25.25 20.75 -10.96
N PRO A 217 25.86 21.75 -10.28
CA PRO A 217 27.30 22.04 -10.35
C PRO A 217 28.17 20.97 -9.68
N ASP A 218 27.63 20.27 -8.68
CA ASP A 218 28.31 19.16 -7.97
C ASP A 218 27.78 17.79 -8.40
N LYS A 219 27.19 17.71 -9.60
CA LYS A 219 26.65 16.45 -10.14
C LYS A 219 27.70 15.34 -10.13
N ASP A 220 27.25 14.13 -9.84
CA ASP A 220 28.01 12.90 -10.05
C ASP A 220 29.33 12.77 -9.25
N ARG A 221 29.62 13.71 -8.34
CA ARG A 221 30.86 13.76 -7.57
C ARG A 221 30.78 12.84 -6.36
N LEU A 222 31.40 11.67 -6.49
CA LEU A 222 31.83 10.87 -5.35
C LEU A 222 33.30 11.19 -5.05
N PRO A 223 33.73 11.15 -3.79
CA PRO A 223 35.14 11.17 -3.42
C PRO A 223 35.95 10.12 -4.18
N ASP A 224 37.20 10.44 -4.51
CA ASP A 224 38.09 9.52 -5.21
C ASP A 224 38.26 8.20 -4.43
N GLY A 225 38.16 7.08 -5.15
CA GLY A 225 38.26 5.73 -4.57
C GLY A 225 36.99 5.19 -3.90
N LEU A 226 35.95 6.01 -3.74
CA LEU A 226 34.65 5.56 -3.24
C LEU A 226 33.83 4.94 -4.37
N VAL A 227 33.47 3.67 -4.21
CA VAL A 227 32.62 2.92 -5.16
C VAL A 227 31.22 2.81 -4.59
N VAL A 228 30.23 3.34 -5.33
CA VAL A 228 28.81 3.18 -5.03
C VAL A 228 28.16 2.55 -6.27
N PRO A 229 28.01 1.21 -6.33
CA PRO A 229 27.65 0.50 -7.56
C PRO A 229 26.36 1.00 -8.23
N CYS A 230 25.33 1.32 -7.45
CA CYS A 230 24.04 1.80 -7.97
C CYS A 230 24.15 3.16 -8.68
N VAL A 231 25.13 4.01 -8.33
CA VAL A 231 25.40 5.28 -9.04
C VAL A 231 25.83 5.04 -10.48
N ASN A 232 26.67 4.02 -10.72
CA ASN A 232 27.15 3.71 -12.06
C ASN A 232 26.01 3.27 -12.99
N VAL A 233 25.05 2.52 -12.46
CA VAL A 233 23.88 2.08 -13.23
C VAL A 233 22.97 3.27 -13.58
N ILE A 234 22.72 4.19 -12.65
CA ILE A 234 21.96 5.40 -12.97
C ILE A 234 22.70 6.22 -14.04
N LYS A 235 24.02 6.40 -13.94
CA LYS A 235 24.82 7.09 -14.97
C LYS A 235 24.64 6.45 -16.35
N GLN A 236 24.75 5.12 -16.44
CA GLN A 236 24.54 4.38 -17.69
C GLN A 236 23.10 4.55 -18.23
N ARG A 237 22.08 4.53 -17.36
CA ARG A 237 20.68 4.78 -17.75
C ARG A 237 20.50 6.19 -18.33
N ILE A 238 21.07 7.20 -17.67
CA ILE A 238 21.02 8.60 -18.13
C ILE A 238 21.73 8.74 -19.48
N GLU A 239 22.92 8.14 -19.65
CA GLU A 239 23.69 8.19 -20.89
C GLU A 239 22.99 7.49 -22.06
N ALA A 240 22.49 6.27 -21.84
CA ALA A 240 21.74 5.52 -22.84
C ALA A 240 20.52 6.30 -23.34
N ARG A 241 19.83 7.03 -22.44
CA ARG A 241 18.69 7.89 -22.78
C ARG A 241 19.08 9.17 -23.51
N ARG A 242 20.18 9.83 -23.12
CA ARG A 242 20.72 10.97 -23.89
C ARG A 242 21.00 10.57 -25.33
N ASN A 243 21.53 9.37 -25.52
CA ASN A 243 21.82 8.81 -26.84
C ASN A 243 20.56 8.40 -27.62
N SER A 244 19.43 8.13 -26.94
CA SER A 244 18.18 7.73 -27.59
C SER A 244 17.30 8.90 -28.05
N GLY A 245 17.63 10.15 -27.69
CA GLY A 245 16.93 11.36 -28.15
C GLY A 245 15.49 11.51 -27.66
N ALA A 246 15.05 10.72 -26.70
CA ALA A 246 13.67 10.76 -26.19
C ALA A 246 13.45 12.01 -25.32
N GLN A 247 12.52 12.89 -25.72
CA GLN A 247 12.07 13.99 -24.87
C GLN A 247 11.14 13.47 -23.78
N ILE A 248 11.54 13.67 -22.52
CA ILE A 248 10.76 13.28 -21.35
C ILE A 248 10.19 14.55 -20.67
N HIS A 249 8.91 14.47 -20.29
CA HIS A 249 8.20 15.51 -19.55
C HIS A 249 8.79 15.68 -18.13
N ARG A 250 8.79 16.90 -17.57
CA ARG A 250 9.51 17.26 -16.33
C ARG A 250 9.14 16.38 -15.12
N SER A 251 7.92 15.83 -15.07
CA SER A 251 7.41 14.92 -14.03
C SER A 251 8.10 13.55 -13.99
N LEU A 252 8.64 13.08 -15.11
CA LEU A 252 9.32 11.78 -15.24
C LEU A 252 10.82 11.83 -14.87
N ARG A 253 11.37 13.02 -14.58
CA ARG A 253 12.76 13.18 -14.11
C ARG A 253 12.99 12.67 -12.69
N PHE A 254 11.96 12.72 -11.84
CA PHE A 254 12.06 12.16 -10.48
C PHE A 254 12.15 10.63 -10.52
N ALA A 255 11.37 9.99 -11.38
CA ALA A 255 11.42 8.55 -11.63
C ALA A 255 12.71 8.09 -12.34
N GLU A 256 13.51 9.00 -12.91
CA GLU A 256 14.74 8.67 -13.62
C GLU A 256 15.88 8.24 -12.69
N HIS A 257 15.89 8.76 -11.47
CA HIS A 257 16.87 8.40 -10.45
C HIS A 257 16.31 7.41 -9.43
N MET A 258 15.09 6.92 -9.64
CA MET A 258 14.51 5.90 -8.79
C MET A 258 15.17 4.55 -9.08
N ILE A 259 15.50 3.83 -8.01
CA ILE A 259 16.01 2.48 -8.06
C ILE A 259 14.97 1.58 -7.38
N THR A 260 14.62 0.48 -8.04
CA THR A 260 13.63 -0.48 -7.53
C THR A 260 14.28 -1.81 -7.17
N GLU A 261 15.50 -2.03 -7.63
CA GLU A 261 16.27 -3.26 -7.41
C GLU A 261 16.69 -3.35 -5.95
N TYR A 262 15.91 -4.04 -5.10
CA TYR A 262 16.22 -4.27 -3.67
C TYR A 262 16.63 -5.72 -3.35
N GLY A 263 16.77 -6.58 -4.36
CA GLY A 263 17.14 -7.99 -4.17
C GLY A 263 16.02 -8.82 -3.53
N ASP A 264 16.41 -9.77 -2.69
CA ASP A 264 15.51 -10.72 -2.01
C ASP A 264 15.21 -10.35 -0.56
N ILE A 265 15.54 -9.13 -0.12
CA ILE A 265 15.25 -8.70 1.26
C ILE A 265 13.74 -8.60 1.49
N SER A 266 13.29 -8.90 2.72
CA SER A 266 11.89 -8.72 3.06
C SER A 266 11.53 -7.23 3.12
N HIS A 267 10.26 -6.90 2.82
CA HIS A 267 9.73 -5.54 2.95
C HIS A 267 9.88 -5.01 4.39
N GLU A 268 9.73 -5.88 5.39
CA GLU A 268 10.01 -5.55 6.79
C GLU A 268 11.47 -5.14 7.01
N THR A 269 12.43 -5.90 6.45
CA THR A 269 13.86 -5.58 6.55
C THR A 269 14.16 -4.26 5.86
N HIS A 270 13.56 -4.02 4.69
CA HIS A 270 13.72 -2.75 3.97
C HIS A 270 13.13 -1.59 4.78
N ALA A 271 11.93 -1.74 5.34
CA ALA A 271 11.33 -0.75 6.23
C ALA A 271 12.22 -0.45 7.45
N GLN A 272 12.84 -1.46 8.05
CA GLN A 272 13.82 -1.28 9.13
C GLN A 272 15.07 -0.51 8.67
N ILE A 273 15.60 -0.78 7.48
CA ILE A 273 16.72 -0.02 6.90
C ILE A 273 16.33 1.44 6.67
N LEU A 274 15.14 1.70 6.14
CA LEU A 274 14.59 3.06 5.97
C LEU A 274 14.42 3.77 7.31
N ASN A 275 13.91 3.06 8.33
CA ASN A 275 13.81 3.55 9.70
C ASN A 275 15.18 3.94 10.27
N TRP A 276 16.20 3.12 10.02
CA TRP A 276 17.57 3.40 10.43
C TRP A 276 18.12 4.65 9.75
N ILE A 277 17.97 4.78 8.42
CA ILE A 277 18.41 5.99 7.68
C ILE A 277 17.75 7.23 8.27
N TYR A 278 16.44 7.19 8.46
CA TYR A 278 15.66 8.31 8.97
C TYR A 278 16.09 8.75 10.37
N ASN A 279 16.46 7.80 11.24
CA ASN A 279 16.80 8.11 12.63
C ASN A 279 18.28 8.43 12.85
N GLU A 280 19.18 7.76 12.15
CA GLU A 280 20.61 7.80 12.43
C GLU A 280 21.40 8.67 11.45
N VAL A 281 20.93 8.87 10.22
CA VAL A 281 21.66 9.64 9.21
C VAL A 281 21.30 11.13 9.33
N PRO A 282 22.25 12.03 9.63
CA PRO A 282 21.96 13.46 9.75
C PRO A 282 21.41 14.02 8.44
N GLY A 283 20.37 14.86 8.51
CA GLY A 283 19.68 15.43 7.34
C GLY A 283 18.56 14.56 6.77
N ALA A 284 18.48 13.27 7.14
CA ALA A 284 17.43 12.37 6.61
C ALA A 284 16.00 12.77 7.04
N LYS A 285 15.86 13.50 8.16
CA LYS A 285 14.57 13.99 8.68
C LYS A 285 14.06 15.24 7.97
N ASP A 286 14.93 15.95 7.24
CA ASP A 286 14.57 17.20 6.55
C ASP A 286 13.72 16.95 5.30
N GLY A 287 13.67 15.70 4.83
CA GLY A 287 12.75 15.21 3.82
C GLY A 287 13.06 13.78 3.39
N VAL A 288 12.09 13.09 2.78
CA VAL A 288 12.22 11.69 2.33
C VAL A 288 12.65 11.56 0.87
N ARG A 289 13.32 12.57 0.31
CA ARG A 289 13.78 12.54 -1.10
C ARG A 289 14.86 11.51 -1.37
N TRP A 290 15.42 10.92 -0.33
CA TRP A 290 16.38 9.82 -0.41
C TRP A 290 15.71 8.45 -0.53
N PHE A 291 14.40 8.34 -0.22
CA PHE A 291 13.62 7.12 -0.39
C PHE A 291 13.57 6.74 -1.87
N GLN A 292 13.86 5.48 -2.17
CA GLN A 292 13.99 4.95 -3.53
C GLN A 292 15.09 5.57 -4.39
N HIS A 293 16.08 6.20 -3.75
CA HIS A 293 17.23 6.80 -4.42
C HIS A 293 18.55 6.17 -3.94
N VAL A 294 19.67 6.84 -4.24
CA VAL A 294 21.02 6.30 -4.05
C VAL A 294 21.31 5.89 -2.60
N ALA A 295 20.94 6.73 -1.62
CA ALA A 295 21.21 6.43 -0.21
C ALA A 295 20.45 5.19 0.29
N ASP A 296 19.15 5.11 0.02
CA ASP A 296 18.30 3.96 0.33
C ASP A 296 18.86 2.67 -0.30
N THR A 297 19.04 2.70 -1.61
CA THR A 297 19.53 1.54 -2.36
C THR A 297 20.89 1.08 -1.85
N HIS A 298 21.82 2.02 -1.62
CA HIS A 298 23.16 1.66 -1.20
C HIS A 298 23.19 1.14 0.23
N ALA A 299 22.30 1.60 1.12
CA ALA A 299 22.12 1.00 2.44
C ALA A 299 21.68 -0.47 2.33
N VAL A 300 20.76 -0.79 1.41
CA VAL A 300 20.40 -2.18 1.09
C VAL A 300 21.59 -2.97 0.54
N THR A 301 22.40 -2.39 -0.34
CA THR A 301 23.64 -3.03 -0.84
C THR A 301 24.61 -3.33 0.30
N ILE A 302 24.81 -2.40 1.24
CA ILE A 302 25.66 -2.59 2.43
C ILE A 302 25.12 -3.74 3.30
N PHE A 303 23.81 -3.77 3.53
CA PHE A 303 23.16 -4.83 4.29
C PHE A 303 23.33 -6.21 3.63
N ILE A 304 23.12 -6.32 2.32
CA ILE A 304 23.33 -7.57 1.56
C ILE A 304 24.81 -7.98 1.62
N ALA A 305 25.73 -7.04 1.45
CA ALA A 305 27.17 -7.30 1.54
C ALA A 305 27.58 -7.87 2.90
N ALA A 306 26.98 -7.37 3.99
CA ALA A 306 27.23 -7.86 5.34
C ALA A 306 26.61 -9.24 5.59
N THR A 307 25.35 -9.45 5.17
CA THR A 307 24.60 -10.69 5.44
C THR A 307 25.00 -11.87 4.58
N LYS A 308 25.44 -11.62 3.34
CA LYS A 308 25.84 -12.66 2.37
C LYS A 308 27.36 -12.77 2.23
N ARG A 309 28.12 -12.11 3.10
CA ARG A 309 29.58 -12.00 3.06
C ARG A 309 30.28 -13.34 2.81
N ASP A 310 29.98 -14.36 3.62
CA ASP A 310 30.59 -15.69 3.53
C ASP A 310 30.41 -16.36 2.16
N GLY A 311 29.33 -16.01 1.44
CA GLY A 311 29.10 -16.46 0.08
C GLY A 311 30.03 -15.74 -0.90
N PHE A 312 30.12 -14.41 -0.81
CA PHE A 312 30.94 -13.59 -1.69
C PHE A 312 32.45 -13.81 -1.50
N GLU A 313 32.92 -14.14 -0.29
CA GLU A 313 34.35 -14.43 -0.03
C GLU A 313 34.85 -15.73 -0.66
N LYS A 314 33.94 -16.61 -1.09
CA LYS A 314 34.25 -17.85 -1.82
C LYS A 314 34.46 -17.64 -3.30
N ASP A 315 34.12 -16.46 -3.83
CA ASP A 315 34.35 -16.10 -5.23
C ASP A 315 35.85 -16.20 -5.56
N ALA A 316 36.16 -16.64 -6.79
CA ALA A 316 37.54 -16.81 -7.24
C ALA A 316 38.29 -15.47 -7.30
N ASP A 317 37.58 -14.39 -7.63
CA ASP A 317 38.11 -13.04 -7.79
C ASP A 317 38.17 -12.26 -6.47
N TYR A 318 37.76 -12.87 -5.35
CA TYR A 318 37.77 -12.21 -4.05
C TYR A 318 39.21 -11.79 -3.66
N PRO A 319 39.45 -10.48 -3.40
CA PRO A 319 40.79 -9.95 -3.16
C PRO A 319 41.27 -10.26 -1.73
N ARG A 320 41.64 -11.53 -1.46
CA ARG A 320 42.05 -12.02 -0.11
C ARG A 320 43.20 -11.23 0.52
N ALA A 321 44.12 -10.74 -0.30
CA ALA A 321 45.27 -9.95 0.13
C ALA A 321 45.13 -8.45 -0.19
N GLY A 322 43.91 -8.01 -0.56
CA GLY A 322 43.62 -6.62 -0.86
C GLY A 322 43.56 -5.75 0.40
N THR A 323 43.64 -4.44 0.18
CA THR A 323 43.34 -3.43 1.18
C THR A 323 41.88 -3.53 1.66
N HIS A 324 41.59 -2.92 2.80
CA HIS A 324 40.21 -2.85 3.32
C HIS A 324 39.24 -2.22 2.31
N ASP A 325 39.68 -1.21 1.56
CA ASP A 325 38.87 -0.55 0.55
C ASP A 325 38.64 -1.45 -0.67
N GLU A 326 39.64 -2.18 -1.13
CA GLU A 326 39.50 -3.15 -2.23
C GLU A 326 38.52 -4.28 -1.87
N ILE A 327 38.65 -4.84 -0.67
CA ILE A 327 37.73 -5.87 -0.16
C ILE A 327 36.31 -5.32 -0.06
N ARG A 328 36.14 -4.14 0.53
CA ARG A 328 34.82 -3.49 0.66
C ARG A 328 34.19 -3.23 -0.71
N ASN A 329 34.94 -2.63 -1.62
CA ASN A 329 34.44 -2.30 -2.96
C ASN A 329 34.05 -3.56 -3.73
N PHE A 330 34.83 -4.65 -3.60
CA PHE A 330 34.45 -5.96 -4.16
C PHE A 330 33.15 -6.49 -3.56
N LEU A 331 33.02 -6.48 -2.23
CA LEU A 331 31.82 -6.96 -1.55
C LEU A 331 30.57 -6.16 -1.93
N TRP A 332 30.68 -4.83 -2.05
CA TRP A 332 29.57 -3.99 -2.49
C TRP A 332 29.19 -4.24 -3.95
N GLN A 333 30.18 -4.45 -4.83
CA GLN A 333 29.91 -4.79 -6.23
C GLN A 333 29.18 -6.13 -6.35
N LYS A 334 29.62 -7.17 -5.64
CA LYS A 334 28.95 -8.47 -5.61
C LYS A 334 27.57 -8.42 -4.96
N ALA A 335 27.40 -7.63 -3.90
CA ALA A 335 26.11 -7.42 -3.27
C ALA A 335 25.13 -6.70 -4.21
N TRP A 336 25.60 -5.73 -4.99
CA TRP A 336 24.80 -5.04 -6.00
C TRP A 336 24.40 -5.98 -7.14
N GLU A 337 25.32 -6.79 -7.65
CA GLU A 337 25.02 -7.82 -8.65
C GLU A 337 23.95 -8.78 -8.14
N TYR A 338 24.12 -9.29 -6.91
CA TYR A 338 23.13 -10.14 -6.25
C TYR A 338 21.77 -9.43 -6.12
N GLN A 339 21.78 -8.16 -5.69
CA GLN A 339 20.59 -7.32 -5.52
C GLN A 339 19.83 -7.14 -6.85
N CYS A 340 20.53 -6.99 -7.97
CA CYS A 340 19.92 -6.92 -9.30
C CYS A 340 19.42 -8.27 -9.81
N GLU A 341 20.18 -9.35 -9.61
CA GLU A 341 19.83 -10.70 -10.08
C GLU A 341 18.65 -11.32 -9.34
N HIS A 342 18.55 -11.04 -8.04
CA HIS A 342 17.51 -11.55 -7.16
C HIS A 342 16.39 -10.54 -6.95
N PHE A 343 16.44 -9.40 -7.65
CA PHE A 343 15.31 -8.49 -7.68
C PHE A 343 14.13 -9.20 -8.32
N VAL A 344 13.11 -9.45 -7.50
CA VAL A 344 11.80 -9.81 -7.99
C VAL A 344 11.10 -8.48 -8.26
N PRO A 345 10.76 -8.14 -9.52
CA PRO A 345 9.87 -7.01 -9.80
C PRO A 345 8.67 -7.11 -8.88
N PHE A 346 8.03 -5.98 -8.58
CA PHE A 346 6.73 -6.00 -7.91
C PHE A 346 5.71 -6.69 -8.83
N GLU A 347 5.76 -8.01 -8.92
CA GLU A 347 4.62 -8.82 -9.25
C GLU A 347 3.68 -8.57 -8.09
N PRO A 348 2.43 -8.13 -8.35
CA PRO A 348 1.45 -8.03 -7.28
C PRO A 348 1.50 -9.37 -6.54
N PRO A 349 1.76 -9.37 -5.22
CA PRO A 349 1.93 -10.60 -4.46
C PRO A 349 0.77 -11.50 -4.85
N GLY A 350 1.07 -12.72 -5.30
CA GLY A 350 0.09 -13.60 -5.92
C GLY A 350 -1.23 -13.49 -5.17
N VAL A 351 -2.27 -13.01 -5.87
CA VAL A 351 -3.47 -12.43 -5.26
C VAL A 351 -3.90 -13.29 -4.08
N ASP A 352 -3.83 -12.73 -2.87
CA ASP A 352 -4.36 -13.43 -1.71
C ASP A 352 -5.89 -13.41 -1.81
N VAL A 353 -6.41 -14.42 -2.50
CA VAL A 353 -7.84 -14.58 -2.78
C VAL A 353 -8.63 -14.62 -1.48
N ASP A 354 -8.05 -15.12 -0.38
CA ASP A 354 -8.73 -15.11 0.92
C ASP A 354 -8.80 -13.69 1.49
N GLN A 355 -7.74 -12.89 1.36
CA GLN A 355 -7.74 -11.49 1.78
C GLN A 355 -8.66 -10.62 0.95
N GLU A 356 -8.62 -10.71 -0.37
CA GLU A 356 -9.51 -9.94 -1.24
C GLU A 356 -10.99 -10.31 -0.98
N CYS A 357 -11.28 -11.61 -0.90
CA CYS A 357 -12.63 -12.11 -0.63
C CYS A 357 -13.17 -11.59 0.72
N ILE A 358 -12.36 -11.69 1.77
CA ILE A 358 -12.76 -11.23 3.11
C ILE A 358 -12.79 -9.71 3.19
N SER A 359 -11.96 -8.99 2.44
CA SER A 359 -11.99 -7.51 2.41
C SER A 359 -13.28 -6.99 1.79
N LEU A 360 -13.68 -7.55 0.66
CA LEU A 360 -14.98 -7.25 0.05
C LEU A 360 -16.16 -7.64 0.96
N PHE A 361 -16.01 -8.74 1.71
CA PHE A 361 -17.00 -9.16 2.69
C PHE A 361 -17.10 -8.20 3.87
N GLU A 362 -15.97 -7.81 4.48
CA GLU A 362 -15.89 -6.86 5.58
C GLU A 362 -16.45 -5.49 5.20
N ASN A 363 -16.12 -4.98 4.00
CA ASN A 363 -16.71 -3.77 3.45
C ASN A 363 -18.25 -3.84 3.57
N ARG A 364 -18.88 -4.92 3.10
CA ARG A 364 -20.34 -5.07 3.19
C ARG A 364 -20.86 -5.38 4.60
N LEU A 365 -20.03 -6.03 5.40
CA LEU A 365 -20.39 -6.42 6.75
C LEU A 365 -20.49 -5.20 7.67
N PHE A 366 -19.64 -4.19 7.44
CA PHE A 366 -19.45 -3.03 8.29
C PHE A 366 -19.76 -1.68 7.62
N GLU A 367 -20.16 -1.66 6.34
CA GLU A 367 -20.54 -0.41 5.66
C GLU A 367 -21.68 0.34 6.36
N ASN A 368 -21.41 1.60 6.67
CA ASN A 368 -22.38 2.59 7.10
C ASN A 368 -22.65 3.56 5.95
N SER A 369 -23.82 3.43 5.34
CA SER A 369 -24.21 4.21 4.16
C SER A 369 -25.73 4.23 3.99
N LYS A 370 -26.21 5.11 3.13
CA LYS A 370 -27.61 5.13 2.73
C LYS A 370 -28.05 3.82 2.07
N GLN A 371 -27.14 3.06 1.47
CA GLN A 371 -27.43 1.79 0.81
C GLN A 371 -27.59 0.63 1.78
N SER A 372 -26.86 0.65 2.90
CA SER A 372 -26.98 -0.32 4.00
C SER A 372 -28.11 0.04 4.97
N GLY A 373 -28.53 1.31 4.98
CA GLY A 373 -29.62 1.83 5.80
C GLY A 373 -29.44 1.47 7.27
N LYS A 374 -30.55 1.18 7.97
CA LYS A 374 -30.54 0.84 9.41
C LYS A 374 -29.70 -0.39 9.77
N ALA A 375 -29.35 -1.25 8.81
CA ALA A 375 -28.50 -2.40 9.04
C ALA A 375 -27.02 -2.02 9.19
N GLY A 376 -26.65 -0.80 8.78
CA GLY A 376 -25.31 -0.22 8.87
C GLY A 376 -24.95 0.35 10.25
N ASN A 377 -25.92 0.69 11.10
CA ASN A 377 -25.74 1.42 12.39
C ASN A 377 -25.01 0.64 13.51
N GLU A 378 -24.05 -0.22 13.18
CA GLU A 378 -23.15 -0.88 14.15
C GLU A 378 -23.83 -1.76 15.21
N GLN A 379 -25.03 -2.26 14.91
CA GLN A 379 -25.89 -2.89 15.91
C GLN A 379 -25.66 -4.40 16.07
N ARG A 380 -24.50 -4.95 15.68
CA ARG A 380 -24.28 -6.41 15.78
C ARG A 380 -24.28 -6.85 17.25
N GLY A 381 -24.96 -7.96 17.52
CA GLY A 381 -25.00 -8.58 18.84
C GLY A 381 -25.87 -7.85 19.87
N LEU A 382 -26.54 -6.76 19.50
CA LEU A 382 -27.31 -5.93 20.43
C LEU A 382 -28.44 -6.70 21.13
N ASP A 383 -29.01 -7.72 20.49
CA ASP A 383 -30.14 -8.50 21.04
C ASP A 383 -29.70 -9.78 21.77
N VAL A 384 -28.43 -10.17 21.64
CA VAL A 384 -27.92 -11.48 22.10
C VAL A 384 -26.68 -11.38 22.98
N GLY A 385 -26.14 -10.17 23.15
CA GLY A 385 -25.03 -9.84 24.04
C GLY A 385 -23.72 -9.49 23.33
N SER A 386 -22.74 -9.04 24.12
CA SER A 386 -21.50 -8.46 23.62
C SER A 386 -20.72 -9.37 22.65
N LEU A 387 -20.02 -8.73 21.71
CA LEU A 387 -19.03 -9.33 20.84
C LEU A 387 -17.86 -9.93 21.66
N GLN A 388 -17.09 -10.85 21.08
CA GLN A 388 -16.03 -11.57 21.79
C GLN A 388 -14.99 -10.61 22.37
N GLY A 389 -14.75 -10.68 23.68
CA GLY A 389 -13.71 -9.89 24.34
C GLY A 389 -13.87 -8.37 24.21
N GLY A 390 -15.09 -7.87 23.97
CA GLY A 390 -15.33 -6.45 23.71
C GLY A 390 -14.84 -5.99 22.34
N PHE A 391 -14.67 -6.91 21.38
CA PHE A 391 -14.30 -6.60 20.00
C PHE A 391 -15.22 -5.52 19.41
N TYR A 392 -14.64 -4.49 18.80
CA TYR A 392 -15.35 -3.38 18.19
C TYR A 392 -14.76 -3.14 16.79
N PRO A 393 -15.30 -3.82 15.75
CA PRO A 393 -14.75 -3.78 14.40
C PRO A 393 -15.20 -2.57 13.58
N TYR A 394 -15.75 -1.53 14.21
CA TYR A 394 -16.32 -0.39 13.51
C TYR A 394 -15.31 0.77 13.45
N HIS A 395 -15.23 1.45 12.31
CA HIS A 395 -14.30 2.56 12.00
C HIS A 395 -12.78 2.32 11.88
N PRO A 396 -12.25 1.09 11.70
CA PRO A 396 -10.82 0.94 11.43
C PRO A 396 -10.46 1.36 9.99
N ASP A 397 -11.43 1.28 9.06
CA ASP A 397 -11.29 1.74 7.68
C ASP A 397 -12.25 2.90 7.41
N PRO A 398 -11.74 4.13 7.14
CA PRO A 398 -12.57 5.27 6.80
C PRO A 398 -13.46 5.07 5.57
N SER A 399 -13.14 4.12 4.69
CA SER A 399 -13.91 3.84 3.48
C SER A 399 -15.25 3.16 3.75
N TRP A 400 -15.45 2.60 4.96
CA TRP A 400 -16.70 1.95 5.36
C TRP A 400 -17.80 2.94 5.72
N ASP A 401 -17.45 4.14 6.16
CA ASP A 401 -18.39 5.22 6.41
C ASP A 401 -18.50 6.14 5.18
N LYS A 402 -19.65 6.11 4.51
CA LYS A 402 -19.92 6.93 3.32
C LYS A 402 -20.40 8.34 3.67
N LYS A 403 -20.71 8.63 4.95
CA LYS A 403 -21.18 9.93 5.44
C LYS A 403 -22.42 10.47 4.70
N ASP A 404 -23.20 9.58 4.09
CA ASP A 404 -24.42 9.90 3.34
C ASP A 404 -25.70 9.43 4.03
N TYR A 405 -25.55 8.90 5.26
CA TYR A 405 -26.62 8.41 6.11
C TYR A 405 -26.64 9.16 7.44
N GLU A 406 -27.79 9.72 7.80
CA GLU A 406 -28.00 10.33 9.11
C GLU A 406 -28.78 9.34 9.98
N GLU A 407 -28.11 8.83 11.01
CA GLU A 407 -28.72 7.92 11.97
C GLU A 407 -29.72 8.68 12.86
N SER A 408 -30.86 8.03 13.17
CA SER A 408 -31.81 8.54 14.16
C SER A 408 -31.80 7.64 15.40
N GLU A 409 -31.85 8.25 16.59
CA GLU A 409 -31.96 7.50 17.86
C GLU A 409 -33.15 6.51 17.88
N SER A 410 -34.22 6.83 17.15
CA SER A 410 -35.38 5.94 17.00
C SER A 410 -35.05 4.59 16.35
N GLU A 411 -33.95 4.52 15.60
CA GLU A 411 -33.48 3.32 14.90
C GLU A 411 -32.75 2.32 15.82
N PHE A 412 -32.55 2.67 17.09
CA PHE A 412 -31.94 1.78 18.08
C PHE A 412 -32.97 1.07 18.96
N ILE A 413 -34.22 1.57 19.00
CA ILE A 413 -35.23 1.23 20.02
C ILE A 413 -36.29 0.22 19.54
N SER A 414 -36.36 -0.10 18.24
CA SER A 414 -37.37 -1.05 17.70
C SER A 414 -36.85 -2.47 17.57
#